data_AF-A0A832XYV6-F1
#
_entry.id   AF-A0A832XYV6-F1
#
_cell.length_a   1.000
_cell.length_b   1.000
_cell.length_c   1.000
_cell.angle_alpha   90.00
_cell.angle_beta   90.00
_cell.angle_gamma   90.00
#
_symmetry.space_group_name_H-M   'P 1'
#
loop_
_entity.id
_entity.type
_entity.pdbx_description
1 polymer ?
#
loop_
_entity_poly.entity_id
_entity_poly.type
_entity_poly.pdbx_seq_one_letter_code
_entity_poly.pdbx_strand_id
1 'polypeptide(L)'
;MQNSVSKNTPKEILNMDYSAHLETTSAEGTYHNYNRLNNLTSKEWIKFQKSWFIINPKSRQKNVLLHPAKFPEELIENFIKFFTKEGQTVLDPMVGTGSTLIAAMNTNRNAIGIELSKKYADVALQRVNSRTQEITEHENKKNVKLYKGDARLVD
;
A
#
# COMPACT_ATOMS: atom_id res chain seq x y z
N MET A 1 -21.80 -57.88 -16.16
CA MET A 1 -21.93 -56.68 -17.02
C MET A 1 -22.08 -55.47 -16.11
N GLN A 2 -21.14 -54.53 -16.25
CA GLN A 2 -21.16 -53.11 -15.89
C GLN A 2 -21.30 -52.71 -14.40
N ASN A 3 -20.14 -52.47 -13.76
CA ASN A 3 -19.99 -51.53 -12.66
C ASN A 3 -20.18 -50.10 -13.17
N SER A 4 -21.17 -49.36 -12.68
CA SER A 4 -21.31 -47.93 -12.92
C SER A 4 -20.72 -47.14 -11.75
N VAL A 5 -19.52 -46.59 -11.99
CA VAL A 5 -18.92 -45.57 -11.12
C VAL A 5 -19.79 -44.32 -11.20
N SER A 6 -20.51 -44.00 -10.12
CA SER A 6 -21.16 -42.70 -9.97
C SER A 6 -20.09 -41.61 -9.93
N LYS A 7 -19.99 -40.83 -10.99
CA LYS A 7 -19.21 -39.59 -11.02
C LYS A 7 -19.93 -38.58 -10.13
N ASN A 8 -19.49 -38.45 -8.88
CA ASN A 8 -19.90 -37.32 -8.06
C ASN A 8 -19.46 -36.03 -8.77
N THR A 9 -20.44 -35.27 -9.24
CA THR A 9 -20.21 -33.93 -9.78
C THR A 9 -19.96 -32.97 -8.62
N PRO A 10 -19.18 -31.88 -8.79
CA PRO A 10 -18.73 -31.01 -7.69
C PRO A 10 -19.82 -30.15 -7.04
N LYS A 11 -21.09 -30.56 -7.06
CA LYS A 11 -22.21 -29.76 -6.54
C LYS A 11 -22.45 -29.96 -5.04
N GLU A 12 -21.87 -30.96 -4.40
CA GLU A 12 -22.10 -31.24 -2.97
C GLU A 12 -21.17 -30.49 -2.00
N ILE A 13 -20.18 -29.73 -2.50
CA ILE A 13 -19.29 -28.90 -1.66
C ILE A 13 -19.80 -27.44 -1.51
N LEU A 14 -20.87 -27.07 -2.21
CA LEU A 14 -21.41 -25.70 -2.23
C LEU A 14 -22.60 -25.52 -1.28
N ASN A 15 -22.37 -25.75 0.02
CA ASN A 15 -23.22 -25.20 1.09
C ASN A 15 -22.49 -24.02 1.76
N MET A 16 -22.07 -23.03 0.98
CA MET A 16 -21.71 -21.71 1.50
C MET A 16 -22.81 -20.74 1.08
N ASP A 17 -23.47 -20.19 2.09
CA ASP A 17 -24.45 -19.11 2.00
C ASP A 17 -23.94 -18.00 1.05
N TYR A 18 -24.50 -17.93 -0.15
CA TYR A 18 -24.25 -16.87 -1.15
C TYR A 18 -24.89 -15.53 -0.71
N SER A 19 -25.55 -15.53 0.45
CA SER A 19 -26.24 -14.40 1.07
C SER A 19 -25.30 -13.32 1.62
N ALA A 20 -23.97 -13.54 1.59
CA ALA A 20 -22.95 -12.67 2.18
C ALA A 20 -22.26 -11.68 1.19
N HIS A 21 -22.78 -11.51 -0.03
CA HIS A 21 -22.25 -10.57 -1.03
C HIS A 21 -22.73 -9.13 -0.78
N LEU A 22 -22.34 -8.55 0.35
CA LEU A 22 -22.51 -7.13 0.58
C LEU A 22 -21.46 -6.39 -0.25
N GLU A 23 -21.88 -5.88 -1.40
CA GLU A 23 -21.13 -4.94 -2.22
C GLU A 23 -21.41 -3.53 -1.72
N THR A 24 -20.36 -2.74 -1.49
CA THR A 24 -20.53 -1.30 -1.20
C THR A 24 -20.28 -0.56 -2.51
N THR A 25 -21.31 0.04 -3.08
CA THR A 25 -21.19 0.83 -4.31
C THR A 25 -20.97 2.31 -3.98
N SER A 26 -19.85 2.88 -4.44
CA SER A 26 -19.63 4.34 -4.46
C SER A 26 -19.68 4.86 -5.90
N ALA A 27 -19.58 6.18 -6.07
CA ALA A 27 -19.42 6.79 -7.39
C ALA A 27 -18.16 6.30 -8.13
N GLU A 28 -17.15 5.79 -7.42
CA GLU A 28 -15.89 5.29 -8.01
C GLU A 28 -15.97 3.82 -8.44
N GLY A 29 -16.95 3.06 -7.93
CA GLY A 29 -17.21 1.67 -8.31
C GLY A 29 -17.65 0.79 -7.15
N THR A 30 -17.62 -0.52 -7.40
CA THR A 30 -18.03 -1.53 -6.41
C THR A 30 -16.84 -2.02 -5.60
N TYR A 31 -16.98 -1.96 -4.26
CA TYR A 31 -16.06 -2.57 -3.32
C TYR A 31 -16.63 -3.90 -2.80
N HIS A 32 -15.74 -4.88 -2.71
CA HIS A 32 -16.06 -6.20 -2.15
C HIS A 32 -15.73 -6.22 -0.66
N ASN A 33 -16.73 -6.23 0.22
CA ASN A 33 -16.50 -6.17 1.67
C ASN A 33 -15.71 -7.37 2.21
N TYR A 34 -15.71 -8.51 1.51
CA TYR A 34 -14.90 -9.69 1.83
C TYR A 34 -13.43 -9.56 1.41
N ASN A 35 -13.06 -8.55 0.62
CA ASN A 35 -11.67 -8.33 0.25
C ASN A 35 -10.88 -7.95 1.50
N ARG A 36 -10.04 -8.86 2.00
CA ARG A 36 -9.22 -8.64 3.20
C ARG A 36 -7.91 -7.93 2.90
N LEU A 37 -7.51 -7.87 1.64
CA LEU A 37 -6.20 -7.39 1.21
C LEU A 37 -6.17 -5.86 1.03
N ASN A 38 -7.14 -5.30 0.32
CA ASN A 38 -7.14 -3.89 -0.05
C ASN A 38 -8.54 -3.27 -0.15
N ASN A 39 -8.56 -1.95 -0.34
CA ASN A 39 -9.76 -1.15 -0.59
C ASN A 39 -9.82 -0.72 -2.06
N LEU A 40 -9.65 -1.65 -3.01
CA LEU A 40 -9.76 -1.34 -4.44
C LEU A 40 -11.14 -1.74 -4.98
N THR A 41 -11.68 -0.90 -5.87
CA THR A 41 -12.86 -1.25 -6.67
C THR A 41 -12.51 -2.31 -7.72
N SER A 42 -13.52 -3.00 -8.25
CA SER A 42 -13.34 -3.94 -9.38
C SER A 42 -12.59 -3.30 -10.57
N LYS A 43 -12.90 -2.03 -10.86
CA LYS A 43 -12.27 -1.27 -11.96
C LYS A 43 -10.80 -0.97 -11.69
N GLU A 44 -10.42 -0.65 -10.46
CA GLU A 44 -9.03 -0.43 -10.09
C GLU A 44 -8.26 -1.74 -10.05
N TRP A 45 -8.88 -2.82 -9.56
CA TRP A 45 -8.25 -4.13 -9.47
C TRP A 45 -7.82 -4.67 -10.83
N ILE A 46 -8.63 -4.48 -11.88
CA ILE A 46 -8.28 -4.82 -13.27
C ILE A 46 -6.98 -4.13 -13.72
N LYS A 47 -6.69 -2.91 -13.26
CA LYS A 47 -5.45 -2.20 -13.65
C LYS A 47 -4.20 -2.92 -13.16
N PHE A 48 -4.28 -3.62 -12.02
CA PHE A 48 -3.16 -4.37 -11.45
C PHE A 48 -2.90 -5.72 -12.14
N GLN A 49 -3.80 -6.18 -13.00
CA GLN A 49 -3.58 -7.39 -13.81
C GLN A 49 -2.63 -7.14 -15.01
N LYS A 50 -2.25 -5.89 -15.27
CA LYS A 50 -1.31 -5.55 -16.34
C LYS A 50 0.10 -5.96 -15.97
N SER A 51 0.82 -6.58 -16.90
CA SER A 51 2.21 -7.01 -16.70
C SER A 51 3.22 -5.85 -16.73
N TRP A 52 2.85 -4.69 -17.26
CA TRP A 52 3.69 -3.50 -17.27
C TRP A 52 2.92 -2.25 -16.81
N PHE A 53 3.61 -1.36 -16.12
CA PHE A 53 3.11 -0.06 -15.67
C PHE A 53 4.00 1.05 -16.23
N ILE A 54 3.38 2.11 -16.74
CA ILE A 54 4.09 3.34 -17.13
C ILE A 54 3.85 4.35 -16.02
N ILE A 55 4.93 4.80 -15.37
CA ILE A 55 4.88 5.78 -14.29
C ILE A 55 5.68 7.00 -14.77
N ASN A 56 5.01 8.14 -14.85
CA ASN A 56 5.57 9.40 -15.33
C ASN A 56 5.74 10.35 -14.13
N PRO A 57 6.81 10.19 -13.32
CA PRO A 57 6.97 10.97 -12.12
C PRO A 57 7.14 12.46 -12.45
N LYS A 58 6.56 13.32 -11.61
CA LYS A 58 6.77 14.77 -11.70
C LYS A 58 8.27 15.10 -11.59
N SER A 59 8.68 16.15 -12.30
CA SER A 59 10.06 16.66 -12.23
C SER A 59 10.41 17.04 -10.79
N ARG A 60 11.54 16.52 -10.29
CA ARG A 60 11.97 16.70 -8.90
C ARG A 60 12.67 18.05 -8.74
N GLN A 61 12.48 18.69 -7.58
CA GLN A 61 13.20 19.92 -7.24
C GLN A 61 14.71 19.66 -7.17
N LYS A 62 15.52 20.63 -7.65
CA LYS A 62 16.98 20.50 -7.80
C LYS A 62 17.73 20.10 -6.52
N ASN A 63 17.23 20.50 -5.34
CA ASN A 63 17.86 20.21 -4.05
C ASN A 63 17.69 18.76 -3.58
N VAL A 64 16.83 17.97 -4.23
CA VAL A 64 16.58 16.54 -3.92
C VAL A 64 17.48 15.60 -4.75
N LEU A 65 18.22 16.13 -5.74
CA LEU A 65 19.11 15.35 -6.63
C LEU A 65 20.41 14.85 -5.96
N LEU A 66 20.68 15.22 -4.70
CA LEU A 66 21.87 14.77 -3.97
C LEU A 66 21.78 13.31 -3.46
N HIS A 67 20.73 12.57 -3.84
CA HIS A 67 20.50 11.20 -3.38
C HIS A 67 20.44 10.20 -4.54
N PRO A 68 21.27 9.14 -4.52
CA PRO A 68 21.28 8.13 -5.56
C PRO A 68 19.99 7.30 -5.52
N ALA A 69 19.40 7.07 -6.70
CA ALA A 69 18.40 6.04 -7.01
C ALA A 69 17.17 5.94 -6.07
N LYS A 70 16.37 6.99 -6.00
CA LYS A 70 15.06 6.96 -5.32
C LYS A 70 13.94 6.48 -6.27
N PHE A 71 13.25 5.40 -5.90
CA PHE A 71 12.01 4.99 -6.59
C PHE A 71 10.96 6.11 -6.57
N PRO A 72 10.17 6.28 -7.65
CA PRO A 72 9.02 7.19 -7.64
C PRO A 72 8.04 6.85 -6.52
N GLU A 73 7.54 7.86 -5.81
CA GLU A 73 6.53 7.67 -4.77
C GLU A 73 5.27 7.01 -5.32
N GLU A 74 4.84 7.42 -6.52
CA GLU A 74 3.67 6.86 -7.22
C GLU A 74 3.76 5.33 -7.41
N LEU A 75 4.97 4.80 -7.65
CA LEU A 75 5.18 3.35 -7.74
C LEU A 75 4.89 2.67 -6.40
N ILE A 76 5.40 3.25 -5.32
CA ILE A 76 5.25 2.71 -3.97
C ILE A 76 3.81 2.84 -3.50
N GLU A 77 3.13 3.95 -3.83
CA GLU A 77 1.71 4.15 -3.55
C GLU A 77 0.85 3.05 -4.19
N ASN A 78 1.17 2.63 -5.42
CA ASN A 78 0.47 1.52 -6.07
C ASN A 78 0.65 0.20 -5.29
N PHE A 79 1.87 -0.11 -4.84
CA PHE A 79 2.11 -1.30 -4.02
C PHE A 79 1.39 -1.24 -2.67
N ILE A 80 1.44 -0.10 -1.98
CA ILE A 80 0.75 0.08 -0.71
C ILE A 80 -0.76 -0.08 -0.89
N LYS A 81 -1.37 0.57 -1.89
CA LYS A 81 -2.80 0.42 -2.18
C LYS A 81 -3.18 -1.02 -2.49
N PHE A 82 -2.32 -1.77 -3.17
CA PHE A 82 -2.61 -3.14 -3.56
C PHE A 82 -2.47 -4.13 -2.39
N PHE A 83 -1.47 -3.97 -1.54
CA PHE A 83 -1.17 -4.94 -0.46
C PHE A 83 -1.70 -4.54 0.92
N THR A 84 -2.39 -3.40 1.03
CA THR A 84 -2.91 -2.92 2.32
C THR A 84 -4.28 -2.28 2.20
N LYS A 85 -4.99 -2.24 3.33
CA LYS A 85 -6.15 -1.38 3.55
C LYS A 85 -5.75 -0.02 4.11
N GLU A 86 -6.60 0.98 3.93
CA GLU A 86 -6.45 2.27 4.62
C GLU A 86 -6.37 2.10 6.14
N GLY A 87 -5.56 2.94 6.79
CA GLY A 87 -5.31 2.85 8.23
C GLY A 87 -4.36 1.73 8.67
N GLN A 88 -4.02 0.76 7.81
CA GLN A 88 -2.98 -0.23 8.12
C GLN A 88 -1.59 0.40 8.14
N THR A 89 -0.62 -0.34 8.70
CA THR A 89 0.75 0.13 8.87
C THR A 89 1.68 -0.52 7.84
N VAL A 90 2.50 0.30 7.20
CA VAL A 90 3.57 -0.14 6.29
C VAL A 90 4.90 -0.06 7.03
N LEU A 91 5.68 -1.15 7.01
CA LEU A 91 7.03 -1.19 7.55
C LEU A 91 8.05 -1.17 6.40
N ASP A 92 9.05 -0.31 6.53
CA ASP A 92 10.22 -0.28 5.66
C ASP A 92 11.51 -0.28 6.51
N PRO A 93 12.22 -1.42 6.60
CA PRO A 93 13.41 -1.54 7.44
C PRO A 93 14.67 -0.90 6.82
N MET A 94 14.61 -0.43 5.57
CA MET A 94 15.72 0.24 4.87
C MET A 94 15.19 1.46 4.12
N VAL A 95 14.54 2.35 4.85
CA VAL A 95 13.65 3.37 4.28
C VAL A 95 14.38 4.46 3.48
N GLY A 96 15.71 4.55 3.62
CA GLY A 96 16.55 5.49 2.89
C GLY A 96 16.09 6.92 3.12
N THR A 97 15.79 7.63 2.01
CA THR A 97 15.32 9.02 2.07
C THR A 97 13.83 9.15 2.37
N GLY A 98 13.10 8.08 2.69
CA GLY A 98 11.72 8.16 3.16
C GLY A 98 10.64 8.02 2.08
N SER A 99 10.92 7.44 0.92
CA SER A 99 9.89 7.31 -0.15
C SER A 99 8.65 6.55 0.31
N THR A 100 8.85 5.45 1.03
CA THR A 100 7.77 4.61 1.56
C THR A 100 6.92 5.34 2.59
N LEU A 101 7.54 6.16 3.45
CA LEU A 101 6.81 6.96 4.44
C LEU A 101 5.88 7.96 3.76
N ILE A 102 6.39 8.68 2.76
CA ILE A 102 5.58 9.65 2.00
C ILE A 102 4.45 8.94 1.25
N ALA A 103 4.74 7.83 0.57
CA ALA A 103 3.74 7.05 -0.14
C ALA A 103 2.64 6.52 0.79
N ALA A 104 3.00 6.08 2.00
CA ALA A 104 2.03 5.65 3.01
C ALA A 104 1.14 6.80 3.48
N MET A 105 1.71 7.99 3.73
CA MET A 105 0.93 9.20 4.06
C MET A 105 -0.04 9.56 2.95
N ASN A 106 0.43 9.60 1.70
CA ASN A 106 -0.36 9.93 0.51
C ASN A 106 -1.50 8.95 0.26
N THR A 107 -1.39 7.74 0.80
CA THR A 107 -2.38 6.68 0.66
C THR A 107 -3.12 6.44 1.96
N ASN A 108 -3.12 7.32 2.94
CA ASN A 108 -3.89 7.15 4.18
C ASN A 108 -3.49 5.95 5.05
N ARG A 109 -2.24 5.48 4.96
CA ARG A 109 -1.68 4.41 5.82
C ARG A 109 -0.78 5.01 6.90
N ASN A 110 -0.60 4.25 7.98
CA ASN A 110 0.44 4.50 8.96
C ASN A 110 1.78 3.96 8.43
N ALA A 111 2.91 4.43 8.96
CA ALA A 111 4.21 3.96 8.49
C ALA A 111 5.27 3.90 9.59
N ILE A 112 6.14 2.90 9.49
CA ILE A 112 7.33 2.75 10.31
C ILE A 112 8.52 2.59 9.37
N GLY A 113 9.49 3.49 9.48
CA GLY A 113 10.74 3.43 8.74
C GLY A 113 11.90 3.18 9.68
N ILE A 114 12.89 2.39 9.24
CA ILE A 114 14.18 2.26 9.91
C ILE A 114 15.28 2.60 8.90
N GLU A 115 16.25 3.39 9.33
CA GLU A 115 17.39 3.76 8.48
C GLU A 115 18.68 3.84 9.29
N LEU A 116 19.71 3.11 8.80
CA LEU A 116 21.03 3.04 9.42
C LEU A 116 21.82 4.34 9.23
N SER A 117 21.75 4.93 8.03
CA SER A 117 22.47 6.15 7.71
C SER A 117 21.78 7.37 8.30
N LYS A 118 22.40 7.99 9.32
CA LYS A 118 21.92 9.24 9.90
C LYS A 118 21.61 10.31 8.85
N LYS A 119 22.45 10.43 7.82
CA LYS A 119 22.27 11.39 6.73
C LYS A 119 20.95 11.16 5.98
N TYR A 120 20.62 9.91 5.65
CA TYR A 120 19.38 9.61 4.92
C TYR A 120 18.17 9.68 5.83
N ALA A 121 18.29 9.25 7.08
CA ALA A 121 17.22 9.39 8.06
C ALA A 121 16.87 10.86 8.34
N ASP A 122 17.84 11.76 8.40
CA ASP A 122 17.60 13.20 8.57
C ASP A 122 16.82 13.77 7.38
N VAL A 123 17.13 13.35 6.15
CA VAL A 123 16.39 13.74 4.94
C VAL A 123 14.98 13.15 4.93
N ALA A 124 14.82 11.89 5.31
CA ALA A 124 13.50 11.26 5.45
C ALA A 124 12.62 12.02 6.45
N LEU A 125 13.18 12.38 7.60
CA LEU A 125 12.48 13.15 8.63
C LEU A 125 12.05 14.53 8.14
N GLN A 126 12.95 15.25 7.45
CA GLN A 126 12.61 16.55 6.85
C GLN A 126 11.42 16.42 5.88
N ARG A 127 11.44 15.41 5.01
CA ARG A 127 10.36 15.17 4.04
C ARG A 127 9.04 14.83 4.72
N VAL A 128 9.06 13.97 5.75
CA VAL A 128 7.86 13.63 6.54
C VAL A 128 7.30 14.86 7.25
N ASN A 129 8.16 15.72 7.82
CA ASN A 129 7.73 16.94 8.49
C ASN A 129 7.10 17.94 7.50
N SER A 130 7.74 18.17 6.36
CA SER A 130 7.18 19.02 5.30
C SER A 130 5.83 18.51 4.84
N ARG A 131 5.71 17.19 4.60
CA ARG A 131 4.44 16.59 4.20
C ARG A 131 3.37 16.70 5.28
N THR A 132 3.74 16.56 6.55
CA THR A 132 2.80 16.69 7.67
C THR A 132 2.25 18.12 7.78
N GLN A 133 3.03 19.13 7.41
CA GLN A 133 2.57 20.53 7.37
C GLN A 133 1.63 20.82 6.19
N GLU A 134 1.73 20.08 5.08
CA GLU A 134 0.82 20.18 3.93
C GLU A 134 -0.56 19.55 4.21
N ILE A 135 -0.62 18.58 5.12
CA ILE A 135 -1.85 17.86 5.50
C ILE A 135 -2.72 18.79 6.35
N THR A 136 -3.90 19.16 5.83
CA THR A 136 -4.88 20.00 6.54
C THR A 136 -5.50 19.28 7.76
N GLU A 137 -5.99 20.01 8.74
CA GLU A 137 -6.57 19.47 9.99
C GLU A 137 -7.74 18.48 9.77
N HIS A 138 -8.39 18.50 8.60
CA HIS A 138 -9.47 17.58 8.25
C HIS A 138 -9.00 16.19 7.80
N GLU A 139 -7.72 16.02 7.48
CA GLU A 139 -7.15 14.72 7.18
C GLU A 139 -6.65 14.05 8.47
N ASN A 140 -7.17 12.86 8.77
CA ASN A 140 -6.76 12.09 9.95
C ASN A 140 -5.24 12.01 10.08
N LYS A 141 -4.68 12.59 11.14
CA LYS A 141 -3.23 12.62 11.40
C LYS A 141 -2.66 11.19 11.43
N LYS A 142 -1.80 10.87 10.47
CA LYS A 142 -1.22 9.51 10.31
C LYS A 142 -0.06 9.31 11.27
N ASN A 143 0.04 8.10 11.82
CA ASN A 143 1.15 7.71 12.70
C ASN A 143 2.33 7.28 11.84
N VAL A 144 3.27 8.20 11.61
CA VAL A 144 4.52 7.93 10.91
C VAL A 144 5.68 8.01 11.90
N LYS A 145 6.41 6.91 12.04
CA LYS A 145 7.58 6.81 12.91
C LYS A 145 8.82 6.50 12.09
N LEU A 146 9.93 7.14 12.45
CA LEU A 146 11.24 6.88 11.85
C LEU A 146 12.25 6.59 12.96
N TYR A 147 12.84 5.40 12.92
CA TYR A 147 13.90 4.97 13.81
C TYR A 147 15.25 5.11 13.09
N LYS A 148 16.21 5.73 13.78
CA LYS A 148 17.59 5.89 13.30
C LYS A 148 18.44 4.80 13.92
N GLY A 149 18.97 3.90 13.10
CA GLY A 149 19.78 2.79 13.60
C GLY A 149 19.66 1.53 12.74
N ASP A 150 20.22 0.46 13.26
CA ASP A 150 20.18 -0.85 12.62
C ASP A 150 18.81 -1.50 12.83
N ALA A 151 18.15 -1.89 11.74
CA ALA A 151 16.85 -2.55 11.78
C ALA A 151 16.86 -3.89 12.53
N ARG A 152 18.03 -4.51 12.72
CA ARG A 152 18.19 -5.74 13.50
C ARG A 152 18.10 -5.51 15.01
N LEU A 153 18.15 -4.26 15.47
CA LEU A 153 18.22 -3.87 16.88
C LEU A 153 16.98 -3.09 17.35
N VAL A 154 15.92 -3.05 16.54
CA VAL A 154 14.68 -2.36 16.87
C VAL A 154 13.69 -3.38 17.43
N ASP A 155 13.36 -3.23 18.73
CA ASP A 155 12.38 -4.04 19.47
C ASP A 155 10.94 -3.53 19.33
#